data_AF-A0A915CTG4-F1
#
_entry.id   AF-A0A915CTG4-F1
#
_cell.length_a   1.000
_cell.length_b   1.000
_cell.length_c   1.000
_cell.angle_alpha   90.00
_cell.angle_beta   90.00
_cell.angle_gamma   90.00
#
_symmetry.space_group_name_H-M   'P 1'
#
loop_
_entity.id
_entity.type
_entity.pdbx_description
1 polymer ?
#
loop_
_entity_poly.entity_id
_entity_poly.type
_entity_poly.pdbx_seq_one_letter_code
_entity_poly.pdbx_strand_id
1 'polypeptide(L)'
;MPNPPPQEDTWAFQLYGTPFPEMPVKCFGQQNQYVALWYKHGKPIHGRAWNNNGVVEASFPYSKAELTGTRDLKAKSRCCNTRYKERKVKPDSERQLVKCGESMPILWACRPEGALLGYLDLATEAALFSHDKTTTKVTGNALDDMLIIVRELKGVAPAAPPANLIMTHNWADFRTGDPFPPAKAIRALGRSLTTFPGENPDQYVALWYQSGEPVMGRIWNDKGKIAACFSWGGHEYRNSIGSIQVLLDLPERVRGYDYDWRSFKEAADFSANKEWHPVHVNHHKGDISPVFF
;
A
#
# COMPACT_ATOMS: atom_id res chain seq x y z
N MET A 1 -8.75 -29.59 -19.03
CA MET A 1 -7.46 -29.07 -19.56
C MET A 1 -6.56 -28.78 -18.36
N PRO A 2 -5.25 -29.10 -18.39
CA PRO A 2 -4.33 -28.65 -17.35
C PRO A 2 -4.27 -27.12 -17.32
N ASN A 3 -4.11 -26.53 -16.14
CA ASN A 3 -3.95 -25.07 -16.01
C ASN A 3 -2.72 -24.62 -16.81
N PRO A 4 -2.76 -23.45 -17.48
CA PRO A 4 -1.58 -22.90 -18.12
C PRO A 4 -0.46 -22.72 -17.08
N PRO A 5 0.81 -22.82 -17.50
CA PRO A 5 1.94 -22.57 -16.61
C PRO A 5 1.82 -21.16 -16.01
N PRO A 6 2.21 -20.99 -14.72
CA PRO A 6 2.15 -19.70 -14.05
C PRO A 6 3.02 -18.68 -14.79
N GLN A 7 2.50 -17.46 -14.98
CA GLN A 7 3.28 -16.36 -15.53
C GLN A 7 4.40 -15.94 -14.55
N GLU A 8 5.46 -15.35 -15.09
CA GLU A 8 6.55 -14.78 -14.29
C GLU A 8 6.13 -13.50 -13.56
N ASP A 9 6.86 -13.19 -12.48
CA ASP A 9 6.66 -11.97 -11.70
C ASP A 9 6.97 -10.74 -12.58
N THR A 10 6.03 -9.80 -12.68
CA THR A 10 6.25 -8.57 -13.44
C THR A 10 6.80 -7.47 -12.54
N TRP A 11 8.02 -7.05 -12.85
CA TRP A 11 8.73 -5.96 -12.18
C TRP A 11 8.71 -4.70 -13.06
N ALA A 12 7.75 -3.81 -12.80
CA ALA A 12 7.54 -2.58 -13.56
C ALA A 12 8.64 -1.56 -13.25
N PHE A 13 9.26 -1.02 -14.28
CA PHE A 13 10.28 0.00 -14.16
C PHE A 13 9.70 1.31 -13.62
N GLN A 14 10.34 1.89 -12.60
CA GLN A 14 9.86 3.09 -11.93
C GLN A 14 10.98 4.10 -11.72
N LEU A 15 10.71 5.36 -12.10
CA LEU A 15 11.58 6.50 -11.84
C LEU A 15 11.21 7.12 -10.49
N TYR A 16 12.22 7.44 -9.68
CA TYR A 16 12.02 8.23 -8.46
C TYR A 16 11.42 9.59 -8.77
N GLY A 17 10.59 10.09 -7.86
CA GLY A 17 9.94 11.39 -8.05
C GLY A 17 8.88 11.39 -9.14
N THR A 18 8.45 10.22 -9.62
CA THR A 18 7.28 10.07 -10.51
C THR A 18 6.22 9.17 -9.86
N PRO A 19 4.95 9.25 -10.29
CA PRO A 19 3.87 8.42 -9.74
C PRO A 19 4.13 6.92 -9.88
N PHE A 20 3.55 6.11 -8.98
CA PHE A 20 3.63 4.65 -9.01
C PHE A 20 3.12 4.06 -10.34
N PRO A 21 3.65 2.89 -10.73
CA PRO A 21 3.10 2.15 -11.87
C PRO A 21 1.70 1.61 -11.51
N GLU A 22 1.00 1.04 -12.50
CA GLU A 22 -0.31 0.44 -12.23
C GLU A 22 -0.19 -0.78 -11.32
N MET A 23 -1.15 -0.92 -10.39
CA MET A 23 -1.29 -2.07 -9.49
C MET A 23 -0.02 -2.44 -8.72
N PRO A 24 0.64 -1.49 -8.02
CA PRO A 24 1.81 -1.81 -7.23
C PRO A 24 1.44 -2.76 -6.08
N VAL A 25 2.29 -3.72 -5.76
CA VAL A 25 2.07 -4.67 -4.65
C VAL A 25 2.43 -4.02 -3.33
N LYS A 26 1.40 -3.75 -2.53
CA LYS A 26 1.49 -3.24 -1.15
C LYS A 26 1.89 -4.36 -0.19
N CYS A 27 2.71 -4.02 0.80
CA CYS A 27 3.08 -4.94 1.88
C CYS A 27 1.86 -5.23 2.76
N PHE A 28 1.73 -6.46 3.24
CA PHE A 28 0.57 -6.87 4.04
C PHE A 28 0.39 -5.99 5.29
N GLY A 29 -0.84 -5.51 5.47
CA GLY A 29 -1.22 -4.68 6.60
C GLY A 29 -0.58 -3.29 6.64
N GLN A 30 0.19 -2.90 5.62
CA GLN A 30 0.84 -1.60 5.57
C GLN A 30 0.06 -0.62 4.71
N GLN A 31 -0.14 0.61 5.17
CA GLN A 31 -0.90 1.62 4.42
C GLN A 31 -0.11 2.18 3.22
N ASN A 32 1.19 2.43 3.40
CA ASN A 32 2.01 3.17 2.44
C ASN A 32 3.40 2.53 2.25
N GLN A 33 3.45 1.21 2.14
CA GLN A 33 4.71 0.48 1.92
C GLN A 33 4.51 -0.55 0.81
N TYR A 34 5.37 -0.52 -0.21
CA TYR A 34 5.25 -1.33 -1.42
C TYR A 34 6.54 -2.10 -1.70
N VAL A 35 6.42 -3.26 -2.35
CA VAL A 35 7.53 -4.12 -2.70
C VAL A 35 8.36 -3.48 -3.82
N ALA A 36 9.65 -3.29 -3.56
CA ALA A 36 10.57 -2.68 -4.52
C ALA A 36 11.82 -3.55 -4.75
N LEU A 37 12.39 -3.43 -5.95
CA LEU A 37 13.58 -4.14 -6.38
C LEU A 37 14.58 -3.15 -7.00
N TRP A 38 15.85 -3.29 -6.62
CA TRP A 38 16.96 -2.52 -7.16
C TRP A 38 18.11 -3.44 -7.58
N TYR A 39 18.95 -2.98 -8.50
CA TYR A 39 20.14 -3.71 -8.94
C TYR A 39 21.40 -2.89 -8.74
N LYS A 40 22.41 -3.51 -8.15
CA LYS A 40 23.75 -2.92 -7.98
C LYS A 40 24.79 -3.91 -8.48
N HIS A 41 25.57 -3.53 -9.49
CA HIS A 41 26.58 -4.39 -10.12
C HIS A 41 26.01 -5.77 -10.55
N GLY A 42 24.80 -5.78 -11.10
CA GLY A 42 24.12 -7.02 -11.54
C GLY A 42 23.47 -7.83 -10.41
N LYS A 43 23.65 -7.45 -9.14
CA LYS A 43 23.02 -8.14 -8.01
C LYS A 43 21.65 -7.53 -7.67
N PRO A 44 20.57 -8.33 -7.62
CA PRO A 44 19.25 -7.89 -7.18
C PRO A 44 19.20 -7.68 -5.67
N ILE A 45 18.53 -6.62 -5.23
CA ILE A 45 18.33 -6.26 -3.83
C ILE A 45 16.89 -5.79 -3.67
N HIS A 46 16.07 -6.53 -2.93
CA HIS A 46 14.74 -6.05 -2.56
C HIS A 46 14.82 -5.00 -1.45
N GLY A 47 13.81 -4.14 -1.42
CA GLY A 47 13.62 -3.09 -0.44
C GLY A 47 12.18 -2.61 -0.50
N ARG A 48 11.94 -1.39 -0.05
CA ARG A 48 10.58 -0.82 0.01
C ARG A 48 10.48 0.48 -0.75
N ALA A 49 9.30 0.73 -1.30
CA ALA A 49 8.87 2.02 -1.81
C ALA A 49 7.69 2.56 -1.00
N TRP A 50 7.50 3.88 -1.01
CA TRP A 50 6.34 4.55 -0.41
C TRP A 50 5.95 5.78 -1.23
N ASN A 51 4.72 6.24 -1.03
CA ASN A 51 4.21 7.47 -1.60
C ASN A 51 4.57 8.65 -0.71
N ASN A 52 5.22 9.65 -1.29
CA ASN A 52 5.33 10.97 -0.71
C ASN A 52 5.10 12.01 -1.80
N ASN A 53 4.20 12.97 -1.56
CA ASN A 53 3.77 13.96 -2.54
C ASN A 53 3.31 13.34 -3.88
N GLY A 54 2.67 12.16 -3.83
CA GLY A 54 2.15 11.48 -5.01
C GLY A 54 3.16 10.71 -5.83
N VAL A 55 4.42 10.70 -5.42
CA VAL A 55 5.52 10.14 -6.18
C VAL A 55 6.26 9.08 -5.39
N VAL A 56 7.01 8.24 -6.12
CA VAL A 56 7.76 7.14 -5.54
C VAL A 56 9.01 7.67 -4.84
N GLU A 57 9.11 7.37 -3.55
CA GLU A 57 10.35 7.28 -2.79
C GLU A 57 10.63 5.81 -2.46
N ALA A 58 11.89 5.46 -2.19
CA ALA A 58 12.26 4.10 -1.83
C ALA A 58 13.57 4.05 -1.04
N SER A 59 13.78 2.91 -0.37
CA SER A 59 14.93 2.64 0.47
C SER A 59 15.41 1.20 0.28
N PHE A 60 16.74 1.04 0.17
CA PHE A 60 17.40 -0.24 -0.01
C PHE A 60 18.60 -0.39 0.92
N PRO A 61 18.80 -1.57 1.54
CA PRO A 61 20.00 -1.84 2.33
C PRO A 61 21.16 -2.24 1.42
N TYR A 62 22.29 -1.54 1.54
CA TYR A 62 23.51 -1.88 0.79
C TYR A 62 24.77 -1.48 1.57
N SER A 63 25.69 -2.44 1.76
CA SER A 63 27.01 -2.19 2.38
C SER A 63 26.94 -1.45 3.72
N LYS A 64 26.02 -1.86 4.61
CA LYS A 64 25.74 -1.25 5.93
C LYS A 64 25.16 0.17 5.90
N ALA A 65 24.84 0.69 4.72
CA ALA A 65 24.16 1.96 4.54
C ALA A 65 22.74 1.75 4.02
N GLU A 66 21.83 2.62 4.44
CA GLU A 66 20.56 2.79 3.75
C GLU A 66 20.80 3.71 2.54
N LEU A 67 20.43 3.24 1.36
CA LEU A 67 20.43 4.04 0.15
C LEU A 67 19.02 4.56 -0.09
N THR A 68 18.90 5.87 -0.23
CA THR A 68 17.65 6.56 -0.57
C THR A 68 17.88 7.57 -1.69
N GLY A 69 16.83 7.89 -2.43
CA GLY A 69 16.87 8.95 -3.43
C GLY A 69 17.68 8.64 -4.70
N THR A 70 17.63 9.60 -5.64
CA THR A 70 18.12 9.46 -7.02
C THR A 70 19.64 9.44 -7.18
N ARG A 71 20.39 9.99 -6.21
CA ARG A 71 21.87 10.09 -6.29
C ARG A 71 22.53 8.74 -6.01
N ASP A 72 22.04 8.01 -5.01
CA ASP A 72 22.63 6.75 -4.56
C ASP A 72 22.14 5.57 -5.41
N LEU A 73 20.86 5.63 -5.77
CA LEU A 73 20.16 4.64 -6.57
C LEU A 73 20.07 5.26 -7.96
N LYS A 74 20.97 4.92 -8.89
CA LYS A 74 20.99 5.44 -10.27
C LYS A 74 19.59 5.33 -10.92
N ALA A 75 18.77 6.37 -10.67
CA ALA A 75 17.37 6.68 -10.99
C ALA A 75 16.28 5.59 -11.00
N LYS A 76 16.54 4.32 -10.66
CA LYS A 76 15.71 3.21 -11.17
C LYS A 76 15.41 2.14 -10.12
N SER A 77 14.14 1.96 -9.77
CA SER A 77 13.63 0.80 -9.01
C SER A 77 12.58 0.06 -9.82
N ARG A 78 12.21 -1.15 -9.39
CA ARG A 78 11.06 -1.86 -9.96
C ARG A 78 10.03 -2.18 -8.90
N CYS A 79 8.74 -2.02 -9.21
CA CYS A 79 7.62 -2.41 -8.35
C CYS A 79 6.97 -3.71 -8.87
N CYS A 80 6.50 -4.55 -7.97
CA CYS A 80 5.81 -5.79 -8.33
C CYS A 80 4.33 -5.50 -8.63
N ASN A 81 3.72 -6.19 -9.61
CA ASN A 81 2.38 -5.86 -10.15
C ASN A 81 1.37 -7.03 -10.18
N THR A 82 1.46 -8.01 -9.28
CA THR A 82 0.72 -9.29 -9.40
C THR A 82 0.03 -9.72 -8.10
N ARG A 83 -0.91 -10.67 -8.15
CA ARG A 83 -1.63 -11.15 -6.96
C ARG A 83 -0.79 -12.14 -6.17
N TYR A 84 -0.54 -11.86 -4.89
CA TYR A 84 0.24 -12.73 -4.00
C TYR A 84 -0.45 -12.94 -2.66
N LYS A 85 -0.01 -13.97 -1.93
CA LYS A 85 -0.28 -14.10 -0.51
C LYS A 85 1.02 -14.01 0.25
N GLU A 86 1.00 -13.23 1.33
CA GLU A 86 2.09 -13.25 2.31
C GLU A 86 1.84 -14.39 3.31
N ARG A 87 2.86 -15.21 3.55
CA ARG A 87 2.75 -16.41 4.40
C ARG A 87 4.05 -16.69 5.15
N LYS A 88 3.96 -17.45 6.25
CA LYS A 88 5.10 -18.09 6.96
C LYS A 88 5.52 -19.44 6.33
N VAL A 89 5.16 -19.69 5.07
CA VAL A 89 5.05 -21.05 4.53
C VAL A 89 6.23 -21.38 3.62
N LYS A 90 6.76 -22.61 3.76
CA LYS A 90 7.78 -23.17 2.87
C LYS A 90 7.21 -23.42 1.46
N PRO A 91 7.99 -23.19 0.39
CA PRO A 91 7.56 -23.54 -0.96
C PRO A 91 7.32 -25.05 -1.06
N ASP A 92 6.35 -25.43 -1.90
CA ASP A 92 5.94 -26.80 -2.16
C ASP A 92 5.51 -26.93 -3.65
N SER A 93 4.98 -28.07 -4.06
CA SER A 93 4.54 -28.27 -5.46
C SER A 93 3.41 -27.33 -5.91
N GLU A 94 2.78 -26.61 -4.98
CA GLU A 94 1.67 -25.69 -5.22
C GLU A 94 2.04 -24.22 -4.97
N ARG A 95 3.26 -23.96 -4.46
CA ARG A 95 3.71 -22.62 -4.06
C ARG A 95 5.12 -22.33 -4.50
N GLN A 96 5.31 -21.17 -5.13
CA GLN A 96 6.62 -20.72 -5.57
C GLN A 96 7.02 -19.42 -4.86
N LEU A 97 8.28 -19.34 -4.40
CA LEU A 97 8.83 -18.12 -3.83
C LEU A 97 8.90 -17.01 -4.88
N VAL A 98 8.52 -15.80 -4.50
CA VAL A 98 8.84 -14.60 -5.28
C VAL A 98 10.28 -14.22 -4.96
N LYS A 99 11.16 -14.26 -5.96
CA LYS A 99 12.57 -13.90 -5.77
C LYS A 99 13.22 -13.42 -7.06
N CYS A 100 14.32 -12.70 -6.93
CA CYS A 100 15.21 -12.35 -8.02
C CYS A 100 16.62 -12.79 -7.63
N GLY A 101 17.19 -13.77 -8.35
CA GLY A 101 18.46 -14.39 -7.96
C GLY A 101 18.39 -14.98 -6.54
N GLU A 102 19.29 -14.51 -5.68
CA GLU A 102 19.36 -14.87 -4.26
C GLU A 102 18.64 -13.86 -3.34
N SER A 103 17.97 -12.85 -3.89
CA SER A 103 17.23 -11.86 -3.10
C SER A 103 15.74 -12.20 -3.10
N MET A 104 15.15 -12.29 -1.91
CA MET A 104 13.72 -12.50 -1.70
C MET A 104 13.15 -11.39 -0.78
N PRO A 105 12.00 -10.77 -1.09
CA PRO A 105 11.39 -9.80 -0.18
C PRO A 105 10.94 -10.47 1.12
N ILE A 106 11.21 -9.81 2.25
CA ILE A 106 10.83 -10.27 3.59
C ILE A 106 10.35 -9.10 4.43
N LEU A 107 9.20 -9.25 5.09
CA LEU A 107 8.54 -8.22 5.89
C LEU A 107 8.63 -8.55 7.38
N TRP A 108 9.26 -7.68 8.14
CA TRP A 108 9.25 -7.72 9.59
C TRP A 108 7.99 -7.03 10.12
N ALA A 109 6.85 -7.72 10.03
CA ALA A 109 5.53 -7.14 10.32
C ALA A 109 5.35 -6.71 11.79
N CYS A 110 5.91 -7.47 12.73
CA CYS A 110 5.79 -7.22 14.17
C CYS A 110 6.98 -6.44 14.75
N ARG A 111 7.68 -5.64 13.93
CA ARG A 111 8.77 -4.80 14.42
C ARG A 111 8.23 -3.71 15.36
N PRO A 112 8.79 -3.53 16.58
CA PRO A 112 8.26 -2.59 17.58
C PRO A 112 8.12 -1.15 17.09
N GLU A 113 9.07 -0.67 16.29
CA GLU A 113 9.09 0.70 15.77
C GLU A 113 8.31 0.85 14.45
N GLY A 114 7.49 -0.14 14.11
CA GLY A 114 6.73 -0.21 12.87
C GLY A 114 7.35 -1.18 11.85
N ALA A 115 6.46 -1.82 11.09
CA ALA A 115 6.81 -2.87 10.15
C ALA A 115 7.76 -2.38 9.05
N LEU A 116 8.69 -3.24 8.66
CA LEU A 116 9.75 -2.89 7.71
C LEU A 116 10.01 -4.01 6.72
N LEU A 117 9.87 -3.70 5.43
CA LEU A 117 10.21 -4.58 4.33
C LEU A 117 11.69 -4.41 3.98
N GLY A 118 12.36 -5.54 3.83
CA GLY A 118 13.74 -5.66 3.39
C GLY A 118 13.89 -6.83 2.43
N TYR A 119 15.06 -7.46 2.44
CA TYR A 119 15.29 -8.69 1.67
C TYR A 119 16.03 -9.75 2.49
N LEU A 120 15.69 -11.00 2.25
CA LEU A 120 16.44 -12.17 2.67
C LEU A 120 17.41 -12.57 1.56
N ASP A 121 18.70 -12.60 1.89
CA ASP A 121 19.74 -13.21 1.06
C ASP A 121 19.71 -14.73 1.26
N LEU A 122 19.28 -15.46 0.24
CA LEU A 122 19.15 -16.91 0.27
C LEU A 122 20.51 -17.63 0.35
N ALA A 123 21.62 -16.96 -0.02
CA ALA A 123 22.94 -17.56 0.04
C ALA A 123 23.52 -17.52 1.47
N THR A 124 23.18 -16.49 2.25
CA THR A 124 23.71 -16.28 3.60
C THR A 124 22.68 -16.45 4.71
N GLU A 125 21.42 -16.69 4.33
CA GLU A 125 20.25 -16.78 5.23
C GLU A 125 20.14 -15.57 6.18
N ALA A 126 20.47 -14.39 5.65
CA ALA A 126 20.40 -13.14 6.38
C ALA A 126 19.39 -12.18 5.77
N ALA A 127 18.47 -11.68 6.60
CA ALA A 127 17.59 -10.59 6.23
C ALA A 127 18.26 -9.24 6.52
N LEU A 128 18.19 -8.31 5.56
CA LEU A 128 18.66 -6.94 5.71
C LEU A 128 17.51 -5.95 5.55
N PHE A 129 17.45 -4.98 6.44
CA PHE A 129 16.44 -3.93 6.47
C PHE A 129 17.12 -2.56 6.54
N SER A 130 16.82 -1.66 5.62
CA SER A 130 17.32 -0.28 5.63
C SER A 130 16.39 0.64 6.41
N HIS A 131 16.94 1.44 7.32
CA HIS A 131 16.21 2.51 8.03
C HIS A 131 17.23 3.44 8.69
N ASP A 132 16.83 4.67 8.98
CA ASP A 132 17.63 5.64 9.76
C ASP A 132 19.08 5.78 9.26
N LYS A 133 19.28 5.78 7.94
CA LYS A 133 20.58 5.87 7.25
C LYS A 133 21.51 4.66 7.48
N THR A 134 21.03 3.60 8.10
CA THR A 134 21.77 2.38 8.43
C THR A 134 21.06 1.13 7.91
N THR A 135 21.65 -0.05 8.16
CA THR A 135 20.99 -1.33 7.90
C THR A 135 21.02 -2.22 9.13
N THR A 136 19.90 -2.85 9.42
CA THR A 136 19.79 -3.90 10.42
C THR A 136 19.86 -5.25 9.73
N LYS A 137 20.71 -6.15 10.24
CA LYS A 137 20.85 -7.54 9.79
C LYS A 137 20.21 -8.47 10.82
N VAL A 138 19.35 -9.37 10.37
CA VAL A 138 18.68 -10.38 11.20
C VAL A 138 18.93 -11.76 10.61
N THR A 139 19.15 -12.77 11.46
CA THR A 139 19.50 -14.14 11.06
C THR A 139 18.86 -15.16 12.02
N GLY A 140 18.77 -16.43 11.59
CA GLY A 140 18.30 -17.53 12.42
C GLY A 140 16.84 -17.38 12.85
N ASN A 141 16.51 -17.89 14.05
CA ASN A 141 15.11 -17.99 14.55
C ASN A 141 14.38 -16.64 14.65
N ALA A 142 15.11 -15.52 14.67
CA ALA A 142 14.48 -14.19 14.64
C ALA A 142 13.72 -13.91 13.32
N LEU A 143 13.92 -14.73 12.29
CA LEU A 143 13.21 -14.66 11.02
C LEU A 143 11.87 -15.43 10.99
N ASP A 144 11.61 -16.32 11.96
CA ASP A 144 10.51 -17.30 11.90
C ASP A 144 9.12 -16.65 11.81
N ASP A 145 8.96 -15.46 12.38
CA ASP A 145 7.71 -14.71 12.38
C ASP A 145 7.60 -13.66 11.27
N MET A 146 8.63 -13.50 10.45
CA MET A 146 8.61 -12.58 9.32
C MET A 146 7.82 -13.17 8.15
N LEU A 147 7.21 -12.29 7.35
CA LEU A 147 6.38 -12.68 6.22
C LEU A 147 7.17 -12.64 4.91
N ILE A 148 6.93 -13.61 4.04
CA ILE A 148 7.48 -13.65 2.68
C ILE A 148 6.33 -13.73 1.67
N ILE A 149 6.65 -13.39 0.43
CA ILE A 149 5.68 -13.42 -0.67
C ILE A 149 5.77 -14.77 -1.39
N VAL A 150 4.64 -15.46 -1.50
CA VAL A 150 4.51 -16.70 -2.27
C VAL A 150 3.47 -16.58 -3.38
N ARG A 151 3.79 -17.15 -4.54
CA ARG A 151 2.85 -17.41 -5.62
C ARG A 151 2.09 -18.69 -5.33
N GLU A 152 0.76 -18.62 -5.37
CA GLU A 152 -0.09 -19.81 -5.36
C GLU A 152 -0.27 -20.30 -6.80
N LEU A 153 0.14 -21.54 -7.07
CA LEU A 153 0.10 -22.14 -8.42
C LEU A 153 -1.21 -22.88 -8.69
N LYS A 154 -1.95 -23.25 -7.63
CA LYS A 154 -3.32 -23.73 -7.75
C LYS A 154 -4.28 -22.55 -7.71
N GLY A 155 -5.16 -22.48 -8.70
CA GLY A 155 -6.27 -21.54 -8.71
C GLY A 155 -7.08 -21.66 -7.43
N VAL A 156 -7.57 -20.52 -6.93
CA VAL A 156 -8.53 -20.51 -5.83
C VAL A 156 -9.77 -21.22 -6.36
N ALA A 157 -10.06 -22.44 -5.88
CA ALA A 157 -11.34 -23.11 -6.14
C ALA A 157 -12.47 -22.10 -5.82
N PRO A 158 -13.60 -22.10 -6.56
CA PRO A 158 -14.70 -21.16 -6.31
C PRO A 158 -15.06 -21.21 -4.83
N ALA A 159 -14.67 -20.16 -4.12
CA ALA A 159 -14.56 -20.24 -2.68
C ALA A 159 -15.96 -20.29 -2.08
N ALA A 160 -16.18 -21.30 -1.23
CA ALA A 160 -17.08 -21.13 -0.10
C ALA A 160 -16.83 -19.75 0.56
N PRO A 161 -17.84 -19.14 1.21
CA PRO A 161 -17.65 -17.89 1.93
C PRO A 161 -16.34 -17.97 2.74
N PRO A 162 -15.48 -16.94 2.69
CA PRO A 162 -14.23 -17.00 3.44
C PRO A 162 -14.57 -17.27 4.90
N ALA A 163 -13.85 -18.21 5.53
CA ALA A 163 -14.11 -18.61 6.92
C ALA A 163 -14.05 -17.42 7.89
N ASN A 164 -13.31 -16.37 7.50
CA ASN A 164 -13.20 -15.11 8.23
C ASN A 164 -13.54 -13.94 7.29
N LEU A 165 -14.33 -12.99 7.81
CA LEU A 165 -14.61 -11.74 7.12
C LEU A 165 -13.38 -10.82 7.14
N ILE A 166 -13.25 -9.97 6.12
CA ILE A 166 -12.18 -8.96 6.02
C ILE A 166 -12.50 -7.81 6.97
N MET A 167 -11.59 -7.55 7.91
CA MET A 167 -11.71 -6.51 8.93
C MET A 167 -10.87 -5.25 8.64
N THR A 168 -10.19 -5.21 7.49
CA THR A 168 -9.33 -4.08 7.09
C THR A 168 -9.97 -3.25 5.98
N HIS A 169 -9.70 -1.94 5.99
CA HIS A 169 -10.15 -1.03 4.96
C HIS A 169 -9.53 -1.36 3.60
N ASN A 170 -10.32 -1.29 2.53
CA ASN A 170 -9.88 -1.60 1.18
C ASN A 170 -9.44 -0.33 0.44
N TRP A 171 -8.13 -0.06 0.49
CA TRP A 171 -7.49 1.05 -0.19
C TRP A 171 -6.87 0.62 -1.51
N ALA A 172 -7.43 1.08 -2.62
CA ALA A 172 -6.91 0.80 -3.95
C ALA A 172 -6.03 1.94 -4.47
N ASP A 173 -4.91 1.58 -5.09
CA ASP A 173 -3.92 2.54 -5.60
C ASP A 173 -4.30 3.01 -7.02
N PHE A 174 -4.33 4.32 -7.22
CA PHE A 174 -4.63 4.98 -8.49
C PHE A 174 -3.71 6.19 -8.69
N ARG A 175 -3.69 6.73 -9.91
CA ARG A 175 -3.15 8.06 -10.17
C ARG A 175 -4.26 9.02 -10.57
N THR A 176 -4.09 10.28 -10.25
CA THR A 176 -4.90 11.35 -10.85
C THR A 176 -4.78 11.32 -12.37
N GLY A 177 -5.92 11.42 -13.06
CA GLY A 177 -6.03 11.27 -14.51
C GLY A 177 -6.26 9.83 -15.01
N ASP A 178 -6.11 8.81 -14.16
CA ASP A 178 -6.54 7.44 -14.49
C ASP A 178 -8.07 7.39 -14.67
N PRO A 179 -8.63 6.37 -15.36
CA PRO A 179 -10.07 6.15 -15.41
C PRO A 179 -10.70 6.08 -14.02
N PHE A 180 -11.87 6.72 -13.85
CA PHE A 180 -12.57 6.69 -12.57
C PHE A 180 -12.93 5.24 -12.18
N PRO A 181 -12.72 4.82 -10.91
CA PRO A 181 -12.84 3.43 -10.52
C PRO A 181 -14.26 2.89 -10.77
N PRO A 182 -14.41 1.67 -11.33
CA PRO A 182 -15.72 1.03 -11.53
C PRO A 182 -16.31 0.50 -10.22
N ALA A 183 -15.49 0.36 -9.17
CA ALA A 183 -15.92 -0.12 -7.85
C ALA A 183 -16.65 0.98 -7.06
N LYS A 184 -17.44 0.57 -6.05
CA LYS A 184 -18.15 1.47 -5.13
C LYS A 184 -17.14 2.23 -4.24
N ALA A 185 -16.55 3.29 -4.76
CA ALA A 185 -15.80 4.24 -3.94
C ALA A 185 -16.72 4.83 -2.85
N ILE A 186 -16.18 5.05 -1.66
CA ILE A 186 -16.95 5.57 -0.53
C ILE A 186 -17.28 7.04 -0.76
N ARG A 187 -18.55 7.31 -1.04
CA ARG A 187 -19.09 8.65 -1.32
C ARG A 187 -19.37 9.41 -0.02
N ALA A 188 -19.05 10.70 -0.02
CA ALA A 188 -19.37 11.60 1.08
C ALA A 188 -20.87 11.60 1.38
N LEU A 189 -21.23 11.33 2.65
CA LEU A 189 -22.60 11.20 3.15
C LEU A 189 -23.49 10.18 2.40
N GLY A 190 -22.91 9.32 1.56
CA GLY A 190 -23.66 8.39 0.71
C GLY A 190 -24.57 9.07 -0.34
N ARG A 191 -24.40 10.37 -0.63
CA ARG A 191 -25.32 11.16 -1.48
C ARG A 191 -24.62 12.32 -2.20
N SER A 192 -25.35 13.02 -3.08
CA SER A 192 -24.87 14.29 -3.64
C SER A 192 -24.88 15.36 -2.56
N LEU A 193 -23.83 16.15 -2.52
CA LEU A 193 -23.64 17.22 -1.54
C LEU A 193 -24.24 18.53 -2.05
N THR A 194 -24.75 19.34 -1.13
CA THR A 194 -24.88 20.78 -1.35
C THR A 194 -23.51 21.38 -1.06
N THR A 195 -22.70 21.59 -2.09
CA THR A 195 -21.29 21.97 -1.97
C THR A 195 -21.01 23.39 -2.48
N PHE A 196 -19.76 23.86 -2.31
CA PHE A 196 -19.33 25.18 -2.75
C PHE A 196 -19.37 25.34 -4.28
N PRO A 197 -19.53 26.56 -4.81
CA PRO A 197 -19.44 26.82 -6.24
C PRO A 197 -18.13 26.29 -6.85
N GLY A 198 -18.23 25.58 -7.97
CA GLY A 198 -17.08 25.00 -8.67
C GLY A 198 -16.65 23.61 -8.16
N GLU A 199 -17.22 23.12 -7.06
CA GLU A 199 -16.97 21.76 -6.56
C GLU A 199 -18.00 20.77 -7.12
N ASN A 200 -17.54 19.55 -7.41
CA ASN A 200 -18.44 18.48 -7.81
C ASN A 200 -19.26 18.04 -6.58
N PRO A 201 -20.61 17.93 -6.66
CA PRO A 201 -21.45 17.41 -5.58
C PRO A 201 -21.13 15.97 -5.17
N ASP A 202 -20.52 15.18 -6.07
CA ASP A 202 -20.27 13.76 -5.89
C ASP A 202 -18.79 13.55 -5.56
N GLN A 203 -18.49 13.61 -4.27
CA GLN A 203 -17.14 13.54 -3.71
C GLN A 203 -16.92 12.19 -3.03
N TYR A 204 -15.72 11.65 -3.17
CA TYR A 204 -15.35 10.34 -2.63
C TYR A 204 -14.05 10.40 -1.85
N VAL A 205 -13.93 9.52 -0.86
CA VAL A 205 -12.80 9.47 0.07
C VAL A 205 -11.53 9.02 -0.66
N ALA A 206 -10.48 9.82 -0.53
CA ALA A 206 -9.14 9.50 -1.00
C ALA A 206 -8.08 9.86 0.05
N LEU A 207 -6.94 9.20 -0.05
CA LEU A 207 -5.77 9.36 0.79
C LEU A 207 -4.56 9.70 -0.08
N TRP A 208 -3.81 10.70 0.37
CA TRP A 208 -2.54 11.14 -0.19
C TRP A 208 -1.50 11.26 0.92
N TYR A 209 -0.25 11.56 0.56
CA TYR A 209 0.83 11.75 1.51
C TYR A 209 1.61 13.01 1.20
N GLN A 210 1.91 13.82 2.22
CA GLN A 210 2.77 14.99 2.09
C GLN A 210 3.74 15.05 3.26
N SER A 211 5.04 15.14 2.97
CA SER A 211 6.11 15.07 3.97
C SER A 211 5.99 13.86 4.92
N GLY A 212 5.53 12.72 4.39
CA GLY A 212 5.28 11.48 5.16
C GLY A 212 3.97 11.46 5.96
N GLU A 213 3.22 12.57 6.00
CA GLU A 213 1.95 12.65 6.72
C GLU A 213 0.79 12.17 5.84
N PRO A 214 -0.15 11.35 6.37
CA PRO A 214 -1.37 10.99 5.65
C PRO A 214 -2.30 12.20 5.52
N VAL A 215 -2.84 12.42 4.32
CA VAL A 215 -3.76 13.53 4.02
C VAL A 215 -5.03 12.96 3.41
N MET A 216 -6.12 12.99 4.17
CA MET A 216 -7.45 12.67 3.63
C MET A 216 -7.93 13.83 2.76
N GLY A 217 -8.58 13.49 1.65
CA GLY A 217 -9.12 14.48 0.73
C GLY A 217 -10.27 13.91 -0.09
N ARG A 218 -10.57 14.60 -1.18
CA ARG A 218 -11.69 14.25 -2.06
C ARG A 218 -11.21 13.97 -3.47
N ILE A 219 -11.85 13.00 -4.10
CA ILE A 219 -11.82 12.81 -5.55
C ILE A 219 -13.22 12.96 -6.13
N TRP A 220 -13.29 13.23 -7.42
CA TRP A 220 -14.53 13.21 -8.20
C TRP A 220 -14.25 12.74 -9.62
N ASN A 221 -15.34 12.39 -10.31
CA ASN A 221 -15.28 12.02 -11.71
C ASN A 221 -15.30 13.29 -12.57
N ASP A 222 -14.16 13.60 -13.19
CA ASP A 222 -14.06 14.64 -14.22
C ASP A 222 -13.95 13.97 -15.60
N LYS A 223 -15.07 13.92 -16.32
CA LYS A 223 -15.16 13.39 -17.70
C LYS A 223 -14.59 11.97 -17.86
N GLY A 224 -14.89 11.09 -16.90
CA GLY A 224 -14.45 9.69 -16.88
C GLY A 224 -13.09 9.46 -16.20
N LYS A 225 -12.43 10.52 -15.72
CA LYS A 225 -11.11 10.45 -15.08
C LYS A 225 -11.15 10.90 -13.62
N ILE A 226 -10.19 10.42 -12.85
CA ILE A 226 -10.01 10.83 -11.45
C ILE A 226 -9.41 12.23 -11.39
N ALA A 227 -10.17 13.18 -10.88
CA ALA A 227 -9.66 14.46 -10.38
C ALA A 227 -9.64 14.44 -8.85
N ALA A 228 -8.75 15.21 -8.23
CA ALA A 228 -8.53 15.16 -6.79
C ALA A 228 -8.22 16.55 -6.21
N CYS A 229 -8.55 16.71 -4.92
CA CYS A 229 -8.15 17.87 -4.14
C CYS A 229 -7.79 17.45 -2.72
N PHE A 230 -6.62 17.92 -2.26
CA PHE A 230 -6.12 17.72 -0.91
C PHE A 230 -5.72 19.05 -0.30
N SER A 231 -5.82 19.18 1.01
CA SER A 231 -5.40 20.39 1.73
C SER A 231 -4.45 20.00 2.86
N TRP A 232 -3.28 20.62 2.88
CA TRP A 232 -2.25 20.34 3.88
C TRP A 232 -1.34 21.56 4.06
N GLY A 233 -0.91 21.82 5.29
CA GLY A 233 0.04 22.91 5.59
C GLY A 233 -0.44 24.32 5.18
N GLY A 234 -1.76 24.56 5.16
CA GLY A 234 -2.33 25.84 4.71
C GLY A 234 -2.40 26.02 3.18
N HIS A 235 -2.09 24.97 2.42
CA HIS A 235 -2.14 24.98 0.95
C HIS A 235 -3.20 24.02 0.42
N GLU A 236 -3.77 24.38 -0.73
CA GLU A 236 -4.66 23.52 -1.51
C GLU A 236 -3.88 22.92 -2.70
N TYR A 237 -4.05 21.62 -2.90
CA TYR A 237 -3.40 20.85 -3.96
C TYR A 237 -4.48 20.27 -4.88
N ARG A 238 -4.51 20.72 -6.13
CA ARG A 238 -5.43 20.23 -7.19
C ARG A 238 -4.74 19.66 -8.42
N ASN A 239 -3.48 20.04 -8.62
CA ASN A 239 -2.70 19.70 -9.81
C ASN A 239 -1.47 18.90 -9.41
N SER A 240 -0.97 18.07 -10.33
CA SER A 240 0.25 17.26 -10.11
C SER A 240 0.22 16.39 -8.86
N ILE A 241 -0.97 15.91 -8.48
CA ILE A 241 -1.19 15.09 -7.28
C ILE A 241 -0.53 13.71 -7.40
N GLY A 242 -0.38 13.18 -8.62
CA GLY A 242 0.25 11.90 -8.85
C GLY A 242 -0.57 10.73 -8.28
N SER A 243 0.09 9.86 -7.53
CA SER A 243 -0.47 8.64 -6.94
C SER A 243 -1.28 8.95 -5.69
N ILE A 244 -2.43 8.32 -5.56
CA ILE A 244 -3.34 8.41 -4.43
C ILE A 244 -3.89 7.02 -4.10
N GLN A 245 -4.54 6.91 -2.94
CA GLN A 245 -5.31 5.72 -2.59
C GLN A 245 -6.79 6.09 -2.48
N VAL A 246 -7.67 5.29 -3.06
CA VAL A 246 -9.11 5.50 -3.02
C VAL A 246 -9.73 4.47 -2.10
N LEU A 247 -10.59 4.92 -1.18
CA LEU A 247 -11.30 4.01 -0.28
C LEU A 247 -12.46 3.37 -1.04
N LEU A 248 -12.42 2.05 -1.17
CA LEU A 248 -13.42 1.26 -1.86
C LEU A 248 -14.21 0.41 -0.86
N ASP A 249 -15.49 0.25 -1.14
CA ASP A 249 -16.31 -0.70 -0.42
C ASP A 249 -15.99 -2.14 -0.84
N LEU A 250 -16.03 -3.05 0.13
CA LEU A 250 -15.93 -4.48 -0.12
C LEU A 250 -17.34 -5.05 -0.34
N PRO A 251 -17.50 -6.13 -1.13
CA PRO A 251 -18.77 -6.82 -1.22
C PRO A 251 -19.23 -7.30 0.17
N GLU A 252 -20.53 -7.14 0.47
CA GLU A 252 -21.14 -7.48 1.77
C GLU A 252 -20.77 -8.90 2.24
N ARG A 253 -20.79 -9.87 1.32
CA ARG A 253 -20.44 -11.28 1.59
C ARG A 253 -19.00 -11.55 2.07
N VAL A 254 -18.10 -10.57 2.03
CA VAL A 254 -16.70 -10.72 2.45
C VAL A 254 -16.24 -9.71 3.49
N ARG A 255 -16.99 -8.64 3.77
CA ARG A 255 -16.60 -7.60 4.73
C ARG A 255 -17.16 -7.90 6.11
N GLY A 256 -16.40 -7.58 7.15
CA GLY A 256 -16.82 -7.75 8.55
C GLY A 256 -17.20 -6.43 9.24
N TYR A 257 -17.42 -5.39 8.45
CA TYR A 257 -17.75 -4.05 8.91
C TYR A 257 -18.65 -3.35 7.89
N ASP A 258 -19.32 -2.28 8.34
CA ASP A 258 -20.06 -1.36 7.49
C ASP A 258 -19.51 0.07 7.63
N TYR A 259 -19.64 0.84 6.56
CA TYR A 259 -19.32 2.27 6.59
C TYR A 259 -20.57 3.09 6.80
N ASP A 260 -20.47 4.10 7.66
CA ASP A 260 -21.49 5.14 7.82
C ASP A 260 -20.83 6.48 8.17
N TRP A 261 -21.51 7.58 7.85
CA TRP A 261 -21.08 8.92 8.22
C TRP A 261 -21.76 9.33 9.52
N ARG A 262 -20.97 9.43 10.59
CA ARG A 262 -21.44 9.80 11.93
C ARG A 262 -21.16 11.26 12.25
N SER A 263 -21.93 11.81 13.19
CA SER A 263 -21.61 13.14 13.73
C SER A 263 -20.27 13.10 14.46
N PHE A 264 -19.54 14.22 14.49
CA PHE A 264 -18.26 14.29 15.21
C PHE A 264 -18.42 13.89 16.68
N LYS A 265 -19.52 14.28 17.33
CA LYS A 265 -19.79 13.96 18.74
C LYS A 265 -19.87 12.44 18.97
N GLU A 266 -20.55 11.70 18.10
CA GLU A 266 -20.62 10.24 18.18
C GLU A 266 -19.27 9.62 17.83
N ALA A 267 -18.63 10.10 16.75
CA ALA A 267 -17.34 9.61 16.28
C ALA A 267 -16.18 9.93 17.23
N ALA A 268 -16.32 10.88 18.16
CA ALA A 268 -15.32 11.23 19.17
C ALA A 268 -15.63 10.65 20.57
N ASP A 269 -16.62 9.77 20.70
CA ASP A 269 -16.84 9.05 21.96
C ASP A 269 -15.64 8.12 22.25
N PHE A 270 -15.18 8.11 23.51
CA PHE A 270 -14.09 7.28 24.02
C PHE A 270 -14.58 6.13 24.90
N SER A 271 -15.90 5.89 24.95
CA SER A 271 -16.48 4.76 25.66
C SER A 271 -15.92 3.44 25.13
N ALA A 272 -15.63 2.51 26.05
CA ALA A 272 -15.04 1.21 25.71
C ALA A 272 -15.97 0.33 24.84
N ASN A 273 -17.27 0.61 24.84
CA ASN A 273 -18.29 -0.15 24.12
C ASN A 273 -18.84 0.61 22.90
N LYS A 274 -18.06 1.55 22.36
CA LYS A 274 -18.47 2.30 21.19
C LYS A 274 -18.61 1.39 19.98
N GLU A 275 -19.73 1.54 19.28
CA GLU A 275 -20.03 0.75 18.08
C GLU A 275 -19.31 1.27 16.82
N TRP A 276 -19.22 2.60 16.68
CA TRP A 276 -18.70 3.24 15.48
C TRP A 276 -17.28 3.78 15.68
N HIS A 277 -16.31 3.19 14.99
CA HIS A 277 -14.93 3.67 15.01
C HIS A 277 -14.64 4.52 13.77
N PRO A 278 -14.01 5.69 13.91
CA PRO A 278 -13.56 6.46 12.77
C PRO A 278 -12.60 5.64 11.90
N VAL A 279 -12.79 5.71 10.58
CA VAL A 279 -11.73 5.29 9.64
C VAL A 279 -10.53 6.17 9.90
N HIS A 280 -9.38 5.61 10.23
CA HIS A 280 -8.19 6.39 10.53
C HIS A 280 -6.93 5.81 9.89
N VAL A 281 -5.98 6.69 9.61
CA VAL A 281 -4.61 6.32 9.23
C VAL A 281 -3.67 6.90 10.26
N ASN A 282 -2.88 6.02 10.88
CA ASN A 282 -2.03 6.38 12.00
C ASN A 282 -0.85 7.24 11.58
N HIS A 283 -0.52 8.22 12.42
CA HIS A 283 0.70 8.99 12.28
C HIS A 283 1.14 9.57 13.64
N HIS A 284 2.45 9.72 13.87
CA HIS A 284 2.97 10.18 15.16
C HIS A 284 2.54 11.61 15.55
N LYS A 285 2.13 12.44 14.58
CA LYS A 285 1.56 13.78 14.83
C LYS A 285 0.05 13.75 15.14
N GLY A 286 -0.58 12.60 15.04
CA GLY A 286 -2.02 12.42 15.18
C GLY A 286 -2.60 11.64 14.01
N ASP A 287 -3.62 10.83 14.32
CA ASP A 287 -4.32 10.02 13.34
C ASP A 287 -5.28 10.88 12.50
N ILE A 288 -5.39 10.56 11.22
CA ILE A 288 -6.20 11.34 10.27
C ILE A 288 -7.39 10.50 9.80
N SER A 289 -8.59 11.08 9.88
CA SER A 289 -9.86 10.46 9.47
C SER A 289 -10.52 11.26 8.33
N PRO A 290 -11.30 10.61 7.44
CA PRO A 290 -12.10 11.33 6.46
C PRO A 290 -13.25 12.06 7.16
N VAL A 291 -13.46 13.32 6.82
CA VAL A 291 -14.47 14.18 7.42
C VAL A 291 -15.13 15.04 6.34
N PHE A 292 -16.41 15.33 6.53
CA PHE A 292 -17.14 16.31 5.74
C PHE A 292 -17.39 17.54 6.61
N PHE A 293 -17.03 18.72 6.09
CA PHE A 293 -17.20 20.03 6.73
C PHE A 293 -18.35 20.80 6.09
#